data_AF-A0A7R9UAD0-F1
#
_entry.id   AF-A0A7R9UAD0-F1
#
_cell.length_a   1.000
_cell.length_b   1.000
_cell.length_c   1.000
_cell.angle_alpha   90.00
_cell.angle_beta   90.00
_cell.angle_gamma   90.00
#
_symmetry.space_group_name_H-M   'P 1'
#
loop_
_entity.id
_entity.type
_entity.pdbx_description
1 polymer ?
#
loop_
_entity_poly.entity_id
_entity_poly.type
_entity_poly.pdbx_seq_one_letter_code
_entity_poly.pdbx_strand_id
1 'polypeptide(L)'
;FRARFGNILGWFCRLFLAMASRRGFFIALCLAQLLYSCRGLRSHRIVSAARLRRTACRAVSAENAAESATQLQQGDVVTVVGCTGNVGRLVTARLASMGSFSVRGVCRSLEKGEACFDERLRSKPEDSPGSIRLFEGDTRSENPGLREALTGASAVIVTTGTTAFPTKAWAGGNTPENVDNLGVKNVIDTWISANADGPGSAALKRFVLMSSVGVTRRAQFPFVILNLGGVLNAKAAAEEYLMEAAAGKGFDYTIVRPGQLFGGPYDNNYYLGTLLKLDKDANSQNIVVETGDKLLGDTLRSTTAEALATALELAETRNTDFVVVNKNGPSTSEEEFRALFKSPSFFGE
;
A
#
# COMPACT_ATOMS: atom_id res chain seq x y z
N PHE A 1 50.00 17.52 18.36
CA PHE A 1 49.03 17.81 17.27
C PHE A 1 48.71 16.57 16.42
N ARG A 2 48.48 15.39 17.04
CA ARG A 2 48.31 14.10 16.34
C ARG A 2 47.26 13.18 16.98
N ALA A 3 46.18 13.76 17.51
CA ALA A 3 45.12 13.02 18.21
C ALA A 3 43.70 13.58 17.98
N ARG A 4 43.42 14.21 16.83
CA ARG A 4 42.09 14.81 16.56
C ARG A 4 41.47 14.51 15.18
N PHE A 5 41.95 13.51 14.46
CA PHE A 5 41.40 13.13 13.14
C PHE A 5 40.81 11.71 13.05
N GLY A 6 40.77 10.95 14.16
CA GLY A 6 40.24 9.58 14.18
C GLY A 6 38.72 9.45 14.29
N ASN A 7 38.00 10.52 14.69
CA ASN A 7 36.57 10.42 15.05
C ASN A 7 35.59 11.04 14.04
N ILE A 8 36.05 11.64 12.94
CA ILE A 8 35.15 12.21 11.92
C ILE A 8 34.72 11.14 10.90
N LEU A 9 35.58 10.17 10.59
CA LEU A 9 35.29 9.13 9.60
C LEU A 9 34.31 8.05 10.11
N GLY A 10 34.35 7.75 11.41
CA GLY A 10 33.39 6.83 12.06
C GLY A 10 31.98 7.40 12.15
N TRP A 11 31.84 8.73 12.24
CA TRP A 11 30.54 9.41 12.22
C TRP A 11 29.93 9.45 10.82
N PHE A 12 30.73 9.70 9.77
CA PHE A 12 30.25 9.67 8.39
C PHE A 12 29.77 8.28 7.95
N CYS A 13 30.48 7.20 8.30
CA CYS A 13 30.02 5.85 7.97
C CYS A 13 28.70 5.47 8.66
N ARG A 14 28.47 5.93 9.90
CA ARG A 14 27.21 5.66 10.62
C ARG A 14 26.05 6.53 10.13
N LEU A 15 26.31 7.74 9.65
CA LEU A 15 25.30 8.62 9.05
C LEU A 15 24.91 8.16 7.63
N PHE A 16 25.85 7.59 6.86
CA PHE A 16 25.60 7.11 5.50
C PHE A 16 24.82 5.78 5.46
N LEU A 17 25.01 4.91 6.47
CA LEU A 17 24.23 3.69 6.64
C LEU A 17 22.77 3.93 7.09
N ALA A 18 22.46 5.14 7.58
CA ALA A 18 21.12 5.48 8.08
C ALA A 18 20.21 6.20 7.04
N MET A 19 20.73 6.60 5.87
CA MET A 19 19.98 7.41 4.88
C MET A 19 19.83 6.77 3.48
N ALA A 20 20.26 5.53 3.27
CA ALA A 20 20.15 4.90 1.97
C ALA A 20 18.82 4.13 1.83
N SER A 21 17.91 4.64 1.01
CA SER A 21 16.84 3.82 0.42
C SER A 21 17.49 2.64 -0.31
N ARG A 22 16.78 1.50 -0.43
CA ARG A 22 17.30 0.25 -1.03
C ARG A 22 17.91 0.47 -2.44
N ARG A 23 17.50 1.52 -3.17
CA ARG A 23 18.04 1.92 -4.48
C ARG A 23 19.44 2.57 -4.40
N GLY A 24 19.73 3.34 -3.34
CA GLY A 24 21.03 4.00 -3.17
C GLY A 24 22.14 3.07 -2.68
N PHE A 25 21.79 2.01 -1.93
CA PHE A 25 22.77 1.08 -1.35
C PHE A 25 23.53 0.28 -2.41
N PHE A 26 22.87 -0.15 -3.48
CA PHE A 26 23.50 -0.92 -4.56
C PHE A 26 24.45 -0.08 -5.43
N ILE A 27 24.07 1.16 -5.74
CA ILE A 27 24.90 2.09 -6.49
C ILE A 27 26.14 2.48 -5.67
N ALA A 28 25.96 2.72 -4.36
CA ALA A 28 27.05 3.01 -3.44
C ALA A 28 28.00 1.82 -3.24
N LEU A 29 27.51 0.57 -3.21
CA LEU A 29 28.36 -0.62 -3.12
C LEU A 29 29.21 -0.82 -4.39
N CYS A 30 28.62 -0.57 -5.57
CA CYS A 30 29.34 -0.60 -6.85
C CYS A 30 30.39 0.53 -6.96
N LEU A 31 30.08 1.75 -6.50
CA LEU A 31 31.02 2.87 -6.46
C LEU A 31 32.11 2.69 -5.41
N ALA A 32 31.79 2.14 -4.24
CA ALA A 32 32.76 1.83 -3.19
C ALA A 32 33.76 0.75 -3.64
N GLN A 33 33.32 -0.27 -4.38
CA GLN A 33 34.22 -1.27 -4.98
C GLN A 33 35.13 -0.68 -6.08
N LEU A 34 34.67 0.35 -6.80
CA LEU A 34 35.47 1.09 -7.77
C LEU A 34 36.53 1.98 -7.10
N LEU A 35 36.18 2.66 -6.01
CA LEU A 35 37.07 3.59 -5.31
C LEU A 35 38.09 2.89 -4.39
N TYR A 36 37.77 1.71 -3.85
CA TYR A 36 38.72 0.92 -3.05
C TYR A 36 39.89 0.35 -3.88
N SER A 37 39.79 0.37 -5.21
CA SER A 37 40.85 -0.14 -6.11
C SER A 37 41.98 0.87 -6.35
N CYS A 38 41.83 2.15 -5.95
CA CYS A 38 42.80 3.19 -6.27
C CYS A 38 43.80 3.56 -5.15
N ARG A 39 43.76 2.93 -3.98
CA ARG A 39 44.73 3.21 -2.89
C ARG A 39 45.16 1.94 -2.14
N GLY A 40 46.11 1.21 -2.72
CA GLY A 40 46.87 0.18 -2.00
C GLY A 40 47.33 -0.98 -2.88
N LEU A 41 48.51 -0.85 -3.48
CA LEU A 41 49.21 -2.01 -4.05
C LEU A 41 49.58 -2.99 -2.92
N ARG A 42 48.95 -4.16 -2.90
CA ARG A 42 49.61 -5.48 -2.77
C ARG A 42 48.56 -6.60 -2.89
N SER A 43 48.66 -7.38 -3.97
CA SER A 43 48.05 -8.70 -4.18
C SER A 43 46.53 -8.82 -3.96
N HIS A 44 45.70 -8.34 -4.88
CA HIS A 44 44.33 -8.82 -5.04
C HIS A 44 44.00 -9.03 -6.52
N ARG A 45 43.37 -10.18 -6.81
CA ARG A 45 42.92 -10.62 -8.14
C ARG A 45 42.17 -9.48 -8.86
N ILE A 46 42.70 -9.04 -9.99
CA ILE A 46 42.02 -8.12 -10.91
C ILE A 46 40.73 -8.83 -11.35
N VAL A 47 39.59 -8.43 -10.79
CA VAL A 47 38.29 -8.85 -11.29
C VAL A 47 38.12 -8.17 -12.64
N SER A 48 38.12 -8.95 -13.73
CA SER A 48 38.04 -8.38 -15.08
C SER A 48 36.76 -7.55 -15.25
N ALA A 49 36.84 -6.44 -15.98
CA ALA A 49 35.68 -5.60 -16.31
C ALA A 49 34.55 -6.40 -16.98
N ALA A 50 34.88 -7.48 -17.69
CA ALA A 50 33.91 -8.41 -18.26
C ALA A 50 33.10 -9.17 -17.19
N ARG A 51 33.71 -9.53 -16.05
CA ARG A 51 33.03 -10.16 -14.93
C ARG A 51 32.09 -9.19 -14.23
N LEU A 52 32.51 -7.94 -14.01
CA LEU A 52 31.64 -6.89 -13.45
C LEU A 52 30.43 -6.61 -14.36
N ARG A 53 30.64 -6.46 -15.68
CA ARG A 53 29.55 -6.28 -16.66
C ARG A 53 28.57 -7.46 -16.70
N ARG A 54 29.07 -8.71 -16.67
CA ARG A 54 28.21 -9.89 -16.62
C ARG A 54 27.39 -9.96 -15.33
N THR A 55 27.98 -9.58 -14.20
CA THR A 55 27.30 -9.59 -12.90
C THR A 55 26.20 -8.51 -12.85
N ALA A 56 26.49 -7.31 -13.35
CA ALA A 56 25.51 -6.24 -13.47
C ALA A 56 24.36 -6.61 -14.44
N CYS A 57 24.68 -7.17 -15.61
CA CYS A 57 23.68 -7.63 -16.57
C CYS A 57 22.77 -8.72 -15.97
N ARG A 58 23.35 -9.69 -15.25
CA ARG A 58 22.58 -10.74 -14.57
C ARG A 58 21.70 -10.19 -13.44
N ALA A 59 22.16 -9.18 -12.72
CA ALA A 59 21.36 -8.51 -11.69
C ALA A 59 20.16 -7.77 -12.31
N VAL A 60 20.38 -6.99 -13.38
CA VAL A 60 19.30 -6.32 -14.12
C VAL A 60 18.31 -7.32 -14.72
N SER A 61 18.78 -8.44 -15.28
CA SER A 61 17.89 -9.50 -15.77
C SER A 61 17.09 -10.17 -14.65
N ALA A 62 17.67 -10.38 -13.47
CA ALA A 62 16.97 -10.95 -12.33
C ALA A 62 15.93 -9.98 -11.74
N GLU A 63 16.25 -8.68 -11.70
CA GLU A 63 15.33 -7.63 -11.26
C GLU A 63 14.14 -7.49 -12.23
N ASN A 64 14.39 -7.46 -13.55
CA ASN A 64 13.33 -7.45 -14.55
C ASN A 64 12.46 -8.73 -14.51
N ALA A 65 13.07 -9.89 -14.24
CA ALA A 65 12.31 -11.14 -14.10
C ALA A 65 11.44 -11.16 -12.84
N ALA A 66 11.95 -10.62 -11.72
CA ALA A 66 11.17 -10.44 -10.50
C ALA A 66 10.03 -9.43 -10.70
N GLU A 67 10.29 -8.32 -11.39
CA GLU A 67 9.30 -7.31 -11.71
C GLU A 67 8.19 -7.85 -12.65
N SER A 68 8.56 -8.70 -13.60
CA SER A 68 7.60 -9.40 -14.47
C SER A 68 6.78 -10.44 -13.71
N ALA A 69 7.32 -11.09 -12.70
CA ALA A 69 6.62 -12.12 -11.93
C ALA A 69 5.50 -11.54 -11.04
N THR A 70 5.69 -10.33 -10.53
CA THR A 70 4.71 -9.62 -9.69
C THR A 70 3.80 -8.66 -10.46
N GLN A 71 3.87 -8.65 -11.80
CA GLN A 71 2.99 -7.84 -12.63
C GLN A 71 1.62 -8.48 -12.81
N LEU A 72 0.57 -7.74 -12.47
CA LEU A 72 -0.81 -8.16 -12.71
C LEU A 72 -1.12 -8.25 -14.20
N GLN A 73 -1.91 -9.25 -14.57
CA GLN A 73 -2.31 -9.58 -15.93
C GLN A 73 -3.83 -9.53 -16.06
N GLN A 74 -4.32 -9.41 -17.30
CA GLN A 74 -5.74 -9.50 -17.56
C GLN A 74 -6.29 -10.86 -17.13
N GLY A 75 -7.41 -10.85 -16.41
CA GLY A 75 -8.03 -12.05 -15.84
C GLY A 75 -7.53 -12.41 -14.44
N ASP A 76 -6.49 -11.74 -13.92
CA ASP A 76 -6.10 -11.93 -12.53
C ASP A 76 -7.25 -11.58 -11.58
N VAL A 77 -7.33 -12.34 -10.48
CA VAL A 77 -8.30 -12.11 -9.41
C VAL A 77 -7.74 -11.10 -8.42
N VAL A 78 -8.55 -10.07 -8.10
CA VAL A 78 -8.23 -9.02 -7.13
C VAL A 78 -9.29 -9.02 -6.03
N THR A 79 -8.86 -9.22 -4.79
CA THR A 79 -9.76 -9.26 -3.63
C THR A 79 -9.71 -7.95 -2.84
N VAL A 80 -10.85 -7.27 -2.71
CA VAL A 80 -11.01 -6.04 -1.92
C VAL A 80 -11.67 -6.38 -0.58
N VAL A 81 -10.90 -6.23 0.50
CA VAL A 81 -11.36 -6.48 1.87
C VAL A 81 -11.92 -5.21 2.49
N GLY A 82 -13.17 -5.28 2.95
CA GLY A 82 -13.94 -4.10 3.39
C GLY A 82 -14.68 -3.42 2.24
N CYS A 83 -15.15 -4.18 1.24
CA CYS A 83 -15.75 -3.65 0.02
C CYS A 83 -17.05 -2.85 0.24
N THR A 84 -17.71 -2.98 1.39
CA THR A 84 -18.90 -2.18 1.74
C THR A 84 -18.56 -0.87 2.46
N GLY A 85 -17.30 -0.64 2.82
CA GLY A 85 -16.85 0.65 3.36
C GLY A 85 -16.98 1.78 2.34
N ASN A 86 -16.88 3.03 2.79
CA ASN A 86 -17.09 4.18 1.91
C ASN A 86 -16.04 4.26 0.80
N VAL A 87 -14.78 3.99 1.12
CA VAL A 87 -13.69 3.89 0.13
C VAL A 87 -13.72 2.54 -0.56
N GLY A 88 -13.90 1.45 0.20
CA GLY A 88 -13.91 0.08 -0.34
C GLY A 88 -14.88 -0.10 -1.50
N ARG A 89 -16.10 0.44 -1.41
CA ARG A 89 -17.08 0.29 -2.50
C ARG A 89 -16.68 1.03 -3.77
N LEU A 90 -16.03 2.18 -3.64
CA LEU A 90 -15.53 2.96 -4.76
C LEU A 90 -14.38 2.22 -5.44
N VAL A 91 -13.46 1.64 -4.66
CA VAL A 91 -12.35 0.81 -5.19
C VAL A 91 -12.90 -0.42 -5.91
N THR A 92 -13.83 -1.16 -5.30
CA THR A 92 -14.43 -2.35 -5.91
C THR A 92 -15.14 -2.00 -7.21
N ALA A 93 -15.92 -0.93 -7.24
CA ALA A 93 -16.60 -0.47 -8.46
C ALA A 93 -15.60 -0.02 -9.54
N ARG A 94 -14.53 0.69 -9.15
CA ARG A 94 -13.46 1.14 -10.05
C ARG A 94 -12.71 -0.03 -10.68
N LEU A 95 -12.35 -1.05 -9.90
CA LEU A 95 -11.69 -2.25 -10.43
C LEU A 95 -12.61 -3.04 -11.38
N ALA A 96 -13.91 -3.12 -11.07
CA ALA A 96 -14.86 -3.80 -11.93
C ALA A 96 -15.10 -3.05 -13.25
N SER A 97 -15.13 -1.71 -13.21
CA SER A 97 -15.31 -0.88 -14.41
C SER A 97 -14.12 -0.93 -15.37
N MET A 98 -12.91 -1.24 -14.87
CA MET A 98 -11.73 -1.48 -15.72
C MET A 98 -11.90 -2.69 -16.63
N GLY A 99 -12.75 -3.65 -16.28
CA GLY A 99 -13.02 -4.83 -17.09
C GLY A 99 -11.81 -5.75 -17.32
N SER A 100 -10.70 -5.52 -16.61
CA SER A 100 -9.43 -6.25 -16.81
C SER A 100 -9.22 -7.35 -15.77
N PHE A 101 -9.87 -7.25 -14.60
CA PHE A 101 -9.70 -8.17 -13.47
C PHE A 101 -11.02 -8.83 -13.08
N SER A 102 -10.95 -10.02 -12.48
CA SER A 102 -12.05 -10.55 -11.66
C SER A 102 -11.97 -9.89 -10.29
N VAL A 103 -13.07 -9.30 -9.80
CA VAL A 103 -13.08 -8.60 -8.52
C VAL A 103 -13.86 -9.40 -7.49
N ARG A 104 -13.23 -9.65 -6.34
CA ARG A 104 -13.87 -10.28 -5.18
C ARG A 104 -13.99 -9.26 -4.06
N GLY A 105 -15.17 -9.11 -3.48
CA GLY A 105 -15.43 -8.20 -2.37
C GLY A 105 -15.68 -8.97 -1.08
N VAL A 106 -14.92 -8.69 -0.02
CA VAL A 106 -15.14 -9.26 1.31
C VAL A 106 -15.83 -8.24 2.21
N CYS A 107 -16.93 -8.64 2.82
CA CYS A 107 -17.68 -7.82 3.77
C CYS A 107 -18.28 -8.67 4.89
N ARG A 108 -18.70 -8.02 5.99
CA ARG A 108 -19.30 -8.74 7.14
C ARG A 108 -20.79 -9.07 6.99
N SER A 109 -21.41 -8.64 5.90
CA SER A 109 -22.85 -8.83 5.66
C SER A 109 -23.09 -8.82 4.16
N LEU A 110 -23.46 -9.98 3.61
CA LEU A 110 -23.75 -10.12 2.19
C LEU A 110 -24.89 -9.22 1.74
N GLU A 111 -25.94 -9.08 2.54
CA GLU A 111 -27.06 -8.17 2.28
C GLU A 111 -26.58 -6.73 2.00
N LYS A 112 -25.66 -6.20 2.85
CA LYS A 112 -25.07 -4.88 2.62
C LYS A 112 -24.19 -4.84 1.37
N GLY A 113 -23.49 -5.93 1.08
CA GLY A 113 -22.69 -6.07 -0.14
C GLY A 113 -23.56 -6.01 -1.39
N GLU A 114 -24.64 -6.79 -1.43
CA GLU A 114 -25.57 -6.86 -2.56
C GLU A 114 -26.26 -5.51 -2.80
N ALA A 115 -26.57 -4.77 -1.73
CA ALA A 115 -27.11 -3.41 -1.82
C ALA A 115 -26.09 -2.37 -2.36
N CYS A 116 -24.78 -2.63 -2.24
CA CYS A 116 -23.75 -1.70 -2.71
C CYS A 116 -23.43 -1.84 -4.21
N PHE A 117 -23.71 -2.98 -4.84
CA PHE A 117 -23.26 -3.28 -6.20
C PHE A 117 -24.39 -3.75 -7.11
N ASP A 118 -24.42 -3.18 -8.33
CA ASP A 118 -25.40 -3.51 -9.37
C ASP A 118 -25.41 -5.02 -9.66
N GLU A 119 -26.60 -5.60 -9.72
CA GLU A 119 -26.82 -7.02 -9.99
C GLU A 119 -26.16 -7.47 -11.29
N ARG A 120 -26.08 -6.61 -12.31
CA ARG A 120 -25.43 -6.90 -13.59
C ARG A 120 -23.92 -7.16 -13.46
N LEU A 121 -23.27 -6.53 -12.49
CA LEU A 121 -21.84 -6.80 -12.22
C LEU A 121 -21.66 -8.11 -11.46
N ARG A 122 -22.67 -8.50 -10.67
CA ARG A 122 -22.66 -9.72 -9.85
C ARG A 122 -23.13 -10.98 -10.58
N SER A 123 -23.96 -10.83 -11.62
CA SER A 123 -24.55 -11.93 -12.40
C SER A 123 -23.72 -12.35 -13.61
N LYS A 124 -22.59 -11.68 -13.87
CA LYS A 124 -21.60 -12.14 -14.86
C LYS A 124 -21.04 -13.52 -14.45
N PRO A 125 -20.52 -14.32 -15.41
CA PRO A 125 -19.89 -15.59 -15.10
C PRO A 125 -18.82 -15.44 -14.01
N GLU A 126 -18.73 -16.43 -13.12
CA GLU A 126 -17.79 -16.41 -12.01
C GLU A 126 -16.37 -16.18 -12.52
N ASP A 127 -15.65 -15.31 -11.81
CA ASP A 127 -14.28 -14.91 -12.10
C ASP A 127 -14.02 -14.41 -13.54
N SER A 128 -15.05 -13.86 -14.19
CA SER A 128 -14.89 -13.18 -15.48
C SER A 128 -14.44 -11.72 -15.30
N PRO A 129 -13.68 -11.16 -16.25
CA PRO A 129 -13.23 -9.77 -16.17
C PRO A 129 -14.40 -8.77 -16.05
N GLY A 130 -14.29 -7.87 -15.07
CA GLY A 130 -15.32 -6.88 -14.74
C GLY A 130 -16.56 -7.46 -14.05
N SER A 131 -16.47 -8.66 -13.46
CA SER A 131 -17.44 -9.20 -12.52
C SER A 131 -17.10 -8.83 -11.07
N ILE A 132 -18.11 -8.80 -10.20
CA ILE A 132 -17.95 -8.64 -8.75
C ILE A 132 -18.57 -9.87 -8.06
N ARG A 133 -17.76 -10.67 -7.37
CA ARG A 133 -18.25 -11.74 -6.48
C ARG A 133 -18.11 -11.31 -5.02
N LEU A 134 -19.16 -11.53 -4.22
CA LEU A 134 -19.17 -11.14 -2.81
C LEU A 134 -18.97 -12.34 -1.91
N PHE A 135 -18.22 -12.12 -0.83
CA PHE A 135 -17.94 -13.11 0.19
C PHE A 135 -18.21 -12.52 1.57
N GLU A 136 -18.82 -13.32 2.44
CA GLU A 136 -18.98 -12.97 3.84
C GLU A 136 -17.71 -13.32 4.61
N GLY A 137 -17.13 -12.36 5.32
CA GLY A 137 -15.97 -12.62 6.16
C GLY A 137 -15.66 -11.49 7.13
N ASP A 138 -15.21 -11.87 8.33
CA ASP A 138 -14.70 -10.95 9.35
C ASP A 138 -13.19 -11.07 9.48
N THR A 139 -12.45 -9.98 9.26
CA THR A 139 -10.99 -10.02 9.28
C THR A 139 -10.42 -10.32 10.66
N ARG A 140 -11.18 -10.15 11.74
CA ARG A 140 -10.70 -10.31 13.12
C ARG A 140 -10.52 -11.78 13.54
N SER A 141 -10.97 -12.72 12.71
CA SER A 141 -10.84 -14.16 12.95
C SER A 141 -10.68 -14.90 11.63
N GLU A 142 -9.91 -15.98 11.61
CA GLU A 142 -9.94 -16.90 10.48
C GLU A 142 -11.37 -17.42 10.27
N ASN A 143 -11.84 -17.35 9.03
CA ASN A 143 -13.18 -17.82 8.68
C ASN A 143 -13.21 -18.33 7.23
N PRO A 144 -14.13 -19.25 6.90
CA PRO A 144 -14.18 -19.89 5.58
C PRO A 144 -14.36 -18.90 4.43
N GLY A 145 -15.23 -17.90 4.58
CA GLY A 145 -15.52 -16.98 3.47
C GLY A 145 -14.38 -16.00 3.18
N LEU A 146 -13.62 -15.55 4.20
CA LEU A 146 -12.37 -14.82 3.99
C LEU A 146 -11.34 -15.68 3.26
N ARG A 147 -11.19 -16.94 3.66
CA ARG A 147 -10.25 -17.87 3.01
C ARG A 147 -10.65 -18.13 1.56
N GLU A 148 -11.92 -18.42 1.29
CA GLU A 148 -12.45 -18.64 -0.05
C GLU A 148 -12.23 -17.42 -0.96
N ALA A 149 -12.48 -16.21 -0.45
CA ALA A 149 -12.26 -14.98 -1.20
C ALA A 149 -10.78 -14.76 -1.59
N LEU A 150 -9.84 -15.22 -0.76
CA LEU A 150 -8.40 -15.02 -0.93
C LEU A 150 -7.71 -16.15 -1.71
N THR A 151 -8.28 -17.35 -1.77
CA THR A 151 -7.77 -18.47 -2.57
C THR A 151 -7.78 -18.09 -4.05
N GLY A 152 -6.62 -18.10 -4.71
CA GLY A 152 -6.47 -17.74 -6.12
C GLY A 152 -6.42 -16.24 -6.40
N ALA A 153 -6.47 -15.39 -5.38
CA ALA A 153 -6.28 -13.96 -5.54
C ALA A 153 -4.81 -13.64 -5.84
N SER A 154 -4.53 -13.02 -6.99
CA SER A 154 -3.19 -12.53 -7.33
C SER A 154 -2.85 -11.22 -6.64
N ALA A 155 -3.88 -10.44 -6.28
CA ALA A 155 -3.71 -9.24 -5.48
C ALA A 155 -4.82 -9.02 -4.46
N VAL A 156 -4.49 -8.28 -3.41
CA VAL A 156 -5.39 -7.93 -2.32
C VAL A 156 -5.33 -6.43 -2.04
N ILE A 157 -6.48 -5.80 -1.84
CA ILE A 157 -6.60 -4.43 -1.35
C ILE A 157 -7.35 -4.44 -0.02
N VAL A 158 -6.74 -3.90 1.03
CA VAL A 158 -7.38 -3.81 2.35
C VAL A 158 -7.83 -2.38 2.61
N THR A 159 -9.14 -2.19 2.75
CA THR A 159 -9.78 -0.91 3.08
C THR A 159 -10.52 -0.94 4.42
N THR A 160 -10.26 -1.94 5.26
CA THR A 160 -10.81 -2.02 6.62
C THR A 160 -10.15 -1.02 7.55
N GLY A 161 -10.89 -0.58 8.57
CA GLY A 161 -10.39 0.27 9.63
C GLY A 161 -11.50 0.67 10.59
N THR A 162 -11.13 1.09 11.80
CA THR A 162 -12.08 1.62 12.78
C THR A 162 -11.88 3.12 13.03
N THR A 163 -12.76 3.73 13.83
CA THR A 163 -12.66 5.16 14.17
C THR A 163 -11.45 5.42 15.07
N ALA A 164 -10.79 6.57 14.89
CA ALA A 164 -9.60 6.93 15.66
C ALA A 164 -9.84 7.05 17.19
N PHE A 165 -11.04 7.50 17.55
CA PHE A 165 -11.48 7.61 18.94
C PHE A 165 -12.46 6.51 19.31
N PRO A 166 -12.56 6.15 20.60
CA PRO A 166 -13.58 5.25 21.09
C PRO A 166 -14.97 5.79 20.78
N THR A 167 -15.69 5.12 19.90
CA THR A 167 -17.09 5.41 19.58
C THR A 167 -17.92 4.14 19.69
N LYS A 168 -19.24 4.22 19.47
CA LYS A 168 -20.08 3.03 19.32
C LYS A 168 -19.58 2.07 18.22
N ALA A 169 -18.80 2.57 17.26
CA ALA A 169 -18.18 1.73 16.23
C ALA A 169 -17.20 0.69 16.80
N TRP A 170 -16.66 0.90 18.01
CA TRP A 170 -15.76 -0.05 18.67
C TRP A 170 -16.48 -1.20 19.38
N ALA A 171 -17.81 -1.10 19.54
CA ALA A 171 -18.61 -2.14 20.16
C ALA A 171 -18.42 -3.50 19.47
N GLY A 172 -18.51 -4.59 20.24
CA GLY A 172 -18.32 -5.94 19.72
C GLY A 172 -16.88 -6.25 19.33
N GLY A 173 -15.88 -5.57 19.92
CA GLY A 173 -14.46 -5.85 19.70
C GLY A 173 -13.89 -5.25 18.42
N ASN A 174 -14.47 -4.15 17.91
CA ASN A 174 -13.98 -3.41 16.75
C ASN A 174 -12.94 -2.34 17.14
N THR A 175 -12.04 -2.71 18.05
CA THR A 175 -10.95 -1.84 18.50
C THR A 175 -9.90 -1.70 17.40
N PRO A 176 -9.06 -0.66 17.43
CA PRO A 176 -8.00 -0.50 16.44
C PRO A 176 -7.03 -1.68 16.42
N GLU A 177 -6.69 -2.23 17.59
CA GLU A 177 -5.84 -3.41 17.66
C GLU A 177 -6.46 -4.62 16.93
N ASN A 178 -7.75 -4.87 17.11
CA ASN A 178 -8.40 -6.01 16.47
C ASN A 178 -8.62 -5.82 14.97
N VAL A 179 -8.97 -4.59 14.54
CA VAL A 179 -9.35 -4.32 13.14
C VAL A 179 -8.17 -3.89 12.30
N ASP A 180 -7.42 -2.87 12.76
CA ASP A 180 -6.36 -2.23 12.00
C ASP A 180 -5.01 -2.95 12.11
N ASN A 181 -4.78 -3.76 13.16
CA ASN A 181 -3.58 -4.57 13.33
C ASN A 181 -3.87 -6.06 13.07
N LEU A 182 -4.50 -6.75 14.03
CA LEU A 182 -4.73 -8.21 13.94
C LEU A 182 -5.57 -8.60 12.73
N GLY A 183 -6.57 -7.78 12.37
CA GLY A 183 -7.40 -8.01 11.20
C GLY A 183 -6.61 -8.00 9.89
N VAL A 184 -5.68 -7.05 9.73
CA VAL A 184 -4.83 -6.96 8.54
C VAL A 184 -3.84 -8.12 8.50
N LYS A 185 -3.23 -8.48 9.64
CA LYS A 185 -2.34 -9.65 9.75
C LYS A 185 -3.02 -10.94 9.33
N ASN A 186 -4.23 -11.17 9.84
CA ASN A 186 -5.02 -12.33 9.48
C ASN A 186 -5.33 -12.40 7.97
N VAL A 187 -5.62 -11.26 7.33
CA VAL A 187 -5.79 -11.21 5.87
C VAL A 187 -4.51 -11.62 5.14
N ILE A 188 -3.36 -11.09 5.56
CA ILE A 188 -2.04 -11.41 4.98
C ILE A 188 -1.74 -12.90 5.14
N ASP A 189 -1.90 -13.45 6.34
CA ASP A 189 -1.60 -14.84 6.66
C ASP A 189 -2.55 -15.81 5.95
N THR A 190 -3.84 -15.45 5.89
CA THR A 190 -4.84 -16.23 5.14
C THR A 190 -4.52 -16.21 3.64
N TRP A 191 -4.18 -15.05 3.07
CA TRP A 191 -3.84 -14.92 1.66
C TRP A 191 -2.60 -15.74 1.29
N ILE A 192 -1.55 -15.66 2.11
CA ILE A 192 -0.32 -16.44 1.91
C ILE A 192 -0.61 -17.94 2.04
N SER A 193 -1.27 -18.37 3.12
CA SER A 193 -1.52 -19.79 3.38
C SER A 193 -2.48 -20.41 2.36
N ALA A 194 -3.49 -19.67 1.90
CA ALA A 194 -4.44 -20.14 0.89
C ALA A 194 -3.80 -20.34 -0.50
N ASN A 195 -2.65 -19.73 -0.74
CA ASN A 195 -1.93 -19.78 -2.02
C ASN A 195 -0.55 -20.43 -1.90
N ALA A 196 -0.26 -21.13 -0.79
CA ALA A 196 1.06 -21.68 -0.52
C ALA A 196 1.46 -22.83 -1.44
N ASP A 197 0.53 -23.76 -1.74
CA ASP A 197 0.62 -24.81 -2.76
C ASP A 197 -0.70 -25.60 -2.68
N GLY A 198 -1.62 -25.40 -3.63
CA GLY A 198 -2.94 -26.03 -3.57
C GLY A 198 -3.80 -25.81 -4.81
N PRO A 199 -4.90 -26.58 -4.96
CA PRO A 199 -5.85 -26.38 -6.05
C PRO A 199 -6.43 -24.96 -5.97
N GLY A 200 -6.37 -24.23 -7.09
CA GLY A 200 -6.83 -22.84 -7.16
C GLY A 200 -5.87 -21.82 -6.56
N SER A 201 -4.63 -22.20 -6.20
CA SER A 201 -3.59 -21.24 -5.81
C SER A 201 -3.20 -20.32 -6.98
N ALA A 202 -2.86 -19.08 -6.66
CA ALA A 202 -2.30 -18.11 -7.59
C ALA A 202 -1.00 -17.52 -7.05
N ALA A 203 -0.18 -16.99 -7.96
CA ALA A 203 1.03 -16.27 -7.57
C ALA A 203 0.65 -15.02 -6.75
N LEU A 204 1.35 -14.81 -5.63
CA LEU A 204 1.22 -13.62 -4.81
C LEU A 204 1.92 -12.46 -5.53
N LYS A 205 1.17 -11.52 -6.12
CA LYS A 205 1.74 -10.43 -6.92
C LYS A 205 1.77 -9.11 -6.18
N ARG A 206 0.61 -8.64 -5.71
CA ARG A 206 0.47 -7.29 -5.12
C ARG A 206 -0.43 -7.26 -3.89
N PHE A 207 0.01 -6.56 -2.85
CA PHE A 207 -0.82 -6.25 -1.68
C PHE A 207 -0.88 -4.74 -1.44
N VAL A 208 -2.07 -4.15 -1.45
CA VAL A 208 -2.27 -2.71 -1.22
C VAL A 208 -3.00 -2.49 0.10
N LEU A 209 -2.40 -1.70 0.99
CA LEU A 209 -2.97 -1.38 2.30
C LEU A 209 -3.38 0.09 2.37
N MET A 210 -4.66 0.35 2.67
CA MET A 210 -5.14 1.68 3.07
C MET A 210 -4.82 1.92 4.55
N SER A 211 -3.78 2.71 4.79
CA SER A 211 -3.36 3.11 6.13
C SER A 211 -3.88 4.52 6.47
N SER A 212 -3.07 5.39 7.07
CA SER A 212 -3.42 6.76 7.44
C SER A 212 -2.19 7.64 7.46
N VAL A 213 -2.36 8.91 7.11
CA VAL A 213 -1.38 9.95 7.41
C VAL A 213 -1.08 9.99 8.92
N GLY A 214 0.17 10.26 9.28
CA GLY A 214 0.62 10.39 10.65
C GLY A 214 1.13 9.12 11.31
N VAL A 215 1.07 7.96 10.65
CA VAL A 215 1.52 6.68 11.23
C VAL A 215 2.99 6.73 11.65
N THR A 216 3.88 7.33 10.85
CA THR A 216 5.29 7.47 11.22
C THR A 216 5.54 8.66 12.15
N ARG A 217 4.61 9.63 12.16
CA ARG A 217 4.65 10.85 12.99
C ARG A 217 3.75 10.75 14.22
N ARG A 218 3.34 9.55 14.62
CA ARG A 218 2.34 9.30 15.69
C ARG A 218 2.72 9.85 17.08
N ALA A 219 4.01 10.15 17.29
CA ALA A 219 4.54 10.79 18.49
C ALA A 219 4.64 12.34 18.38
N GLN A 220 4.24 12.92 17.25
CA GLN A 220 4.28 14.37 17.00
C GLN A 220 2.88 14.96 17.04
N PHE A 221 2.76 16.22 17.44
CA PHE A 221 1.49 16.96 17.34
C PHE A 221 1.14 17.21 15.86
N PRO A 222 -0.13 17.06 15.42
CA PRO A 222 -1.33 16.74 16.20
C PRO A 222 -1.61 15.24 16.37
N PHE A 223 -0.80 14.35 15.78
CA PHE A 223 -1.05 12.91 15.72
C PHE A 223 -1.03 12.20 17.08
N VAL A 224 -0.33 12.73 18.09
CA VAL A 224 -0.42 12.23 19.47
C VAL A 224 -1.88 12.23 19.96
N ILE A 225 -2.64 13.28 19.64
CA ILE A 225 -4.05 13.40 20.04
C ILE A 225 -4.91 12.41 19.26
N LEU A 226 -4.70 12.30 17.94
CA LEU A 226 -5.42 11.35 17.10
C LEU A 226 -5.14 9.90 17.48
N ASN A 227 -3.94 9.63 18.04
CA ASN A 227 -3.52 8.30 18.46
C ASN A 227 -3.87 7.96 19.91
N LEU A 228 -4.66 8.78 20.62
CA LEU A 228 -5.10 8.45 21.99
C LEU A 228 -5.85 7.12 22.06
N GLY A 229 -6.56 6.74 20.99
CA GLY A 229 -7.20 5.43 20.85
C GLY A 229 -6.27 4.31 20.38
N GLY A 230 -4.98 4.60 20.14
CA GLY A 230 -4.00 3.62 19.65
C GLY A 230 -4.11 3.28 18.17
N VAL A 231 -4.93 4.00 17.39
CA VAL A 231 -5.19 3.67 15.98
C VAL A 231 -3.96 3.74 15.08
N LEU A 232 -3.09 4.74 15.28
CA LEU A 232 -1.86 4.88 14.50
C LEU A 232 -0.80 3.88 14.95
N ASN A 233 -0.83 3.43 16.21
CA ASN A 233 0.00 2.31 16.66
C ASN A 233 -0.43 0.99 16.00
N ALA A 234 -1.73 0.72 15.96
CA ALA A 234 -2.27 -0.49 15.32
C ALA A 234 -1.95 -0.51 13.81
N LYS A 235 -2.18 0.61 13.11
CA LYS A 235 -1.81 0.74 11.69
C LYS A 235 -0.30 0.61 11.47
N ALA A 236 0.54 1.19 12.32
CA ALA A 236 1.99 1.01 12.24
C ALA A 236 2.40 -0.47 12.33
N ALA A 237 1.80 -1.23 13.26
CA ALA A 237 2.09 -2.64 13.43
C ALA A 237 1.64 -3.50 12.22
N ALA A 238 0.54 -3.13 11.56
CA ALA A 238 0.12 -3.77 10.31
C ALA A 238 1.02 -3.40 9.11
N GLU A 239 1.42 -2.14 8.99
CA GLU A 239 2.37 -1.70 7.95
C GLU A 239 3.71 -2.46 8.07
N GLU A 240 4.27 -2.56 9.27
CA GLU A 240 5.50 -3.31 9.54
C GLU A 240 5.36 -4.78 9.17
N TYR A 241 4.28 -5.42 9.61
CA TYR A 241 4.02 -6.83 9.30
C TYR A 241 3.88 -7.08 7.78
N LEU A 242 3.20 -6.19 7.07
CA LEU A 242 3.07 -6.28 5.62
C LEU A 242 4.43 -6.21 4.92
N MET A 243 5.29 -5.27 5.33
CA MET A 243 6.63 -5.14 4.76
C MET A 243 7.49 -6.38 5.01
N GLU A 244 7.42 -6.96 6.22
CA GLU A 244 8.12 -8.20 6.57
C GLU A 244 7.60 -9.40 5.76
N ALA A 245 6.27 -9.56 5.68
CA ALA A 245 5.64 -10.63 4.92
C ALA A 245 5.96 -10.56 3.43
N ALA A 246 5.92 -9.35 2.84
CA ALA A 246 6.28 -9.09 1.45
C ALA A 246 7.74 -9.50 1.18
N ALA A 247 8.67 -9.09 2.06
CA ALA A 247 10.08 -9.48 1.95
C ALA A 247 10.30 -10.99 2.11
N GLY A 248 9.55 -11.65 3.00
CA GLY A 248 9.67 -13.08 3.28
C GLY A 248 9.02 -13.99 2.22
N LYS A 249 7.99 -13.51 1.51
CA LYS A 249 7.21 -14.30 0.54
C LYS A 249 7.40 -13.87 -0.91
N GLY A 250 8.03 -12.73 -1.17
CA GLY A 250 8.40 -12.29 -2.51
C GLY A 250 7.25 -11.68 -3.32
N PHE A 251 6.30 -11.00 -2.67
CA PHE A 251 5.26 -10.21 -3.34
C PHE A 251 5.50 -8.71 -3.13
N ASP A 252 4.98 -7.88 -4.04
CA ASP A 252 5.09 -6.42 -3.92
C ASP A 252 4.01 -5.86 -3.00
N TYR A 253 4.34 -4.87 -2.18
CA TYR A 253 3.36 -4.14 -1.37
C TYR A 253 3.24 -2.67 -1.79
N THR A 254 2.11 -2.04 -1.46
CA THR A 254 1.96 -0.59 -1.51
C THR A 254 1.15 -0.12 -0.30
N ILE A 255 1.66 0.86 0.44
CA ILE A 255 0.95 1.46 1.57
C ILE A 255 0.48 2.85 1.16
N VAL A 256 -0.84 3.05 1.13
CA VAL A 256 -1.45 4.35 0.82
C VAL A 256 -1.92 4.98 2.12
N ARG A 257 -1.37 6.15 2.46
CA ARG A 257 -1.70 6.91 3.67
C ARG A 257 -2.58 8.11 3.33
N PRO A 258 -3.91 7.95 3.22
CA PRO A 258 -4.78 9.10 3.01
C PRO A 258 -4.76 10.04 4.23
N GLY A 259 -5.05 11.31 3.96
CA GLY A 259 -5.41 12.32 4.92
C GLY A 259 -6.76 12.05 5.60
N GLN A 260 -7.31 13.08 6.25
CA GLN A 260 -8.65 12.96 6.81
C GLN A 260 -9.67 12.75 5.67
N LEU A 261 -10.41 11.63 5.72
CA LEU A 261 -11.35 11.27 4.67
C LEU A 261 -12.60 12.17 4.66
N PHE A 262 -12.97 12.68 3.49
CA PHE A 262 -14.19 13.46 3.25
C PHE A 262 -14.81 13.14 1.86
N GLY A 263 -16.00 13.70 1.58
CA GLY A 263 -16.77 13.41 0.36
C GLY A 263 -17.51 12.07 0.35
N GLY A 264 -18.40 11.86 -0.62
CA GLY A 264 -19.32 10.70 -0.67
C GLY A 264 -18.67 9.32 -0.92
N PRO A 265 -19.46 8.22 -0.88
CA PRO A 265 -20.89 8.16 -0.51
C PRO A 265 -21.11 8.22 1.02
N TYR A 266 -22.21 8.86 1.43
CA TYR A 266 -22.44 9.45 2.77
C TYR A 266 -23.15 8.56 3.79
N ASP A 267 -22.92 7.25 3.82
CA ASP A 267 -23.75 6.39 4.68
C ASP A 267 -23.37 6.39 6.19
N ASN A 268 -22.37 7.18 6.60
CA ASN A 268 -21.92 7.27 8.00
C ASN A 268 -21.04 8.51 8.31
N ASN A 269 -21.44 9.70 7.86
CA ASN A 269 -20.62 10.92 7.97
C ASN A 269 -20.62 11.58 9.38
N TYR A 270 -20.07 10.90 10.39
CA TYR A 270 -19.70 11.49 11.68
C TYR A 270 -18.21 11.90 11.67
N TYR A 271 -17.89 13.02 11.02
CA TYR A 271 -16.53 13.58 10.96
C TYR A 271 -16.51 15.04 11.40
N LEU A 272 -15.35 15.54 11.86
CA LEU A 272 -15.14 16.94 12.27
C LEU A 272 -15.59 17.96 11.20
N GLY A 273 -15.54 17.60 9.91
CA GLY A 273 -16.05 18.41 8.81
C GLY A 273 -17.58 18.59 8.81
N THR A 274 -18.34 17.60 9.30
CA THR A 274 -19.80 17.68 9.46
C THR A 274 -20.19 18.65 10.59
N LEU A 275 -19.38 18.76 11.64
CA LEU A 275 -19.57 19.74 12.71
C LEU A 275 -19.36 21.20 12.23
N LEU A 276 -18.65 21.38 11.11
CA LEU A 276 -18.34 22.69 10.53
C LEU A 276 -19.03 22.96 9.17
N LYS A 277 -19.82 22.01 8.64
CA LYS A 277 -20.54 22.11 7.34
C LYS A 277 -19.70 22.73 6.20
N LEU A 278 -18.46 22.26 6.04
CA LEU A 278 -17.61 22.72 4.93
C LEU A 278 -17.76 21.74 3.76
N ASP A 279 -18.55 22.12 2.74
CA ASP A 279 -18.55 21.48 1.42
C ASP A 279 -17.21 21.76 0.70
N LYS A 280 -16.15 21.10 1.15
CA LYS A 280 -14.80 21.21 0.57
C LYS A 280 -14.69 20.59 -0.82
N ASP A 281 -15.67 19.75 -1.21
CA ASP A 281 -15.64 18.91 -2.41
C ASP A 281 -15.64 19.70 -3.73
N ALA A 282 -16.22 20.92 -3.76
CA ALA A 282 -16.31 21.69 -5.01
C ALA A 282 -14.98 22.36 -5.42
N ASN A 283 -14.17 22.79 -4.44
CA ASN A 283 -12.99 23.61 -4.69
C ASN A 283 -11.66 22.89 -4.42
N SER A 284 -11.68 21.72 -3.76
CA SER A 284 -10.49 20.95 -3.38
C SER A 284 -10.39 19.62 -4.13
N GLN A 285 -10.26 19.67 -5.46
CA GLN A 285 -10.24 18.46 -6.30
C GLN A 285 -8.87 18.11 -6.87
N ASN A 286 -7.91 19.03 -6.81
CA ASN A 286 -6.55 18.76 -7.27
C ASN A 286 -5.84 17.82 -6.29
N ILE A 287 -4.98 16.95 -6.80
CA ILE A 287 -4.36 15.87 -6.02
C ILE A 287 -2.85 16.11 -5.86
N VAL A 288 -2.33 15.80 -4.68
CA VAL A 288 -0.89 15.73 -4.40
C VAL A 288 -0.56 14.37 -3.80
N VAL A 289 0.49 13.77 -4.30
CA VAL A 289 1.08 12.54 -3.76
C VAL A 289 2.54 12.76 -3.44
N GLU A 290 3.00 12.18 -2.34
CA GLU A 290 4.41 12.22 -1.93
C GLU A 290 4.77 10.94 -1.19
N THR A 291 5.93 10.35 -1.48
CA THR A 291 6.41 9.17 -0.75
C THR A 291 6.70 9.44 0.73
N GLY A 292 6.54 8.41 1.54
CA GLY A 292 6.65 8.50 2.99
C GLY A 292 5.36 9.00 3.64
N ASP A 293 5.51 9.68 4.77
CA ASP A 293 4.44 10.25 5.58
C ASP A 293 4.75 11.71 5.91
N LYS A 294 4.79 12.54 4.86
CA LYS A 294 5.26 13.93 4.94
C LYS A 294 4.13 14.95 4.81
N LEU A 295 3.19 14.72 3.90
CA LEU A 295 2.06 15.61 3.66
C LEU A 295 1.06 15.60 4.82
N LEU A 296 0.29 16.67 4.95
CA LEU A 296 -0.83 16.79 5.87
C LEU A 296 -1.97 17.49 5.13
N GLY A 297 -3.16 16.91 5.18
CA GLY A 297 -4.33 17.45 4.49
C GLY A 297 -5.52 16.51 4.60
N ASP A 298 -6.60 16.91 3.95
CA ASP A 298 -7.79 16.08 3.81
C ASP A 298 -7.71 15.30 2.48
N THR A 299 -8.37 14.15 2.40
CA THR A 299 -8.44 13.35 1.16
C THR A 299 -9.87 12.96 0.84
N LEU A 300 -10.31 13.21 -0.40
CA LEU A 300 -11.58 12.74 -0.91
C LEU A 300 -11.58 11.21 -0.94
N ARG A 301 -12.70 10.60 -0.54
CA ARG A 301 -12.85 9.13 -0.59
C ARG A 301 -12.71 8.58 -2.00
N SER A 302 -13.17 9.33 -3.01
CA SER A 302 -12.95 9.02 -4.43
C SER A 302 -11.48 9.09 -4.82
N THR A 303 -10.75 10.12 -4.38
CA THR A 303 -9.29 10.23 -4.61
C THR A 303 -8.54 9.09 -3.93
N THR A 304 -8.87 8.72 -2.70
CA THR A 304 -8.28 7.55 -2.03
C THR A 304 -8.57 6.27 -2.80
N ALA A 305 -9.80 6.11 -3.30
CA ALA A 305 -10.17 4.93 -4.08
C ALA A 305 -9.38 4.84 -5.40
N GLU A 306 -9.24 5.96 -6.11
CA GLU A 306 -8.44 6.02 -7.33
C GLU A 306 -6.96 5.76 -7.05
N ALA A 307 -6.42 6.28 -5.95
CA ALA A 307 -5.04 6.02 -5.52
C ALA A 307 -4.79 4.55 -5.22
N LEU A 308 -5.73 3.86 -4.55
CA LEU A 308 -5.63 2.43 -4.25
C LEU A 308 -5.71 1.58 -5.52
N ALA A 309 -6.62 1.91 -6.45
CA ALA A 309 -6.74 1.21 -7.72
C ALA A 309 -5.52 1.44 -8.62
N THR A 310 -5.07 2.68 -8.75
CA THR A 310 -3.89 3.05 -9.54
C THR A 310 -2.61 2.43 -8.97
N ALA A 311 -2.49 2.37 -7.63
CA ALA A 311 -1.37 1.73 -6.96
C ALA A 311 -1.25 0.25 -7.33
N LEU A 312 -2.35 -0.42 -7.65
CA LEU A 312 -2.36 -1.81 -8.07
C LEU A 312 -1.66 -2.01 -9.43
N GLU A 313 -1.87 -1.07 -10.36
CA GLU A 313 -1.41 -1.16 -11.75
C GLU A 313 0.01 -0.62 -11.96
N LEU A 314 0.38 0.45 -11.26
CA LEU A 314 1.63 1.15 -11.50
C LEU A 314 2.83 0.37 -10.95
N ALA A 315 3.91 0.32 -11.72
CA ALA A 315 5.16 -0.28 -11.27
C ALA A 315 5.90 0.64 -10.29
N GLU A 316 5.72 1.95 -10.45
CA GLU A 316 6.35 3.01 -9.65
C GLU A 316 5.92 2.96 -8.18
N THR A 317 4.77 2.36 -7.87
CA THR A 317 4.22 2.24 -6.52
C THR A 317 4.63 0.94 -5.80
N ARG A 318 5.39 0.06 -6.45
CA ARG A 318 5.83 -1.23 -5.87
C ARG A 318 6.82 -1.02 -4.74
N ASN A 319 6.58 -1.67 -3.61
CA ASN A 319 7.38 -1.60 -2.40
C ASN A 319 7.59 -0.16 -1.93
N THR A 320 6.52 0.65 -2.03
CA THR A 320 6.50 2.05 -1.61
C THR A 320 5.36 2.31 -0.64
N ASP A 321 5.55 3.34 0.16
CA ASP A 321 4.54 3.98 0.97
C ASP A 321 4.42 5.46 0.55
N PHE A 322 3.21 5.98 0.43
CA PHE A 322 2.98 7.37 0.06
C PHE A 322 1.72 7.94 0.68
N VAL A 323 1.71 9.27 0.85
CA VAL A 323 0.52 10.04 1.24
C VAL A 323 -0.17 10.57 0.01
N VAL A 324 -1.50 10.57 0.03
CA VAL A 324 -2.35 11.23 -0.96
C VAL A 324 -3.28 12.21 -0.28
N VAL A 325 -3.30 13.46 -0.74
CA VAL A 325 -4.17 14.53 -0.22
C VAL A 325 -4.77 15.34 -1.36
N ASN A 326 -5.92 15.94 -1.10
CA ASN A 326 -6.52 16.92 -1.98
C ASN A 326 -6.11 18.33 -1.58
N LYS A 327 -5.94 19.21 -2.56
CA LYS A 327 -5.69 20.64 -2.39
C LYS A 327 -6.65 21.44 -3.26
N ASN A 328 -6.72 22.74 -2.98
CA ASN A 328 -7.49 23.66 -3.80
C ASN A 328 -7.02 23.60 -5.27
N GLY A 329 -7.99 23.50 -6.18
CA GLY A 329 -7.74 23.45 -7.62
C GLY A 329 -8.70 22.52 -8.35
N PRO A 330 -8.63 22.51 -9.70
CA PRO A 330 -9.49 21.69 -10.54
C PRO A 330 -9.21 20.19 -10.34
N SER A 331 -10.16 19.36 -10.74
CA SER A 331 -9.99 17.90 -10.78
C SER A 331 -8.79 17.52 -11.65
N THR A 332 -7.95 16.64 -11.11
CA THR A 332 -6.86 15.99 -11.87
C THR A 332 -7.44 14.91 -12.79
N SER A 333 -7.04 14.86 -14.06
CA SER A 333 -7.44 13.77 -14.97
C SER A 333 -6.82 12.43 -14.57
N GLU A 334 -7.29 11.30 -15.13
CA GLU A 334 -6.68 10.00 -14.86
C GLU A 334 -5.22 9.94 -15.32
N GLU A 335 -4.91 10.51 -16.49
CA GLU A 335 -3.54 10.57 -17.02
C GLU A 335 -2.63 11.43 -16.17
N GLU A 336 -3.12 12.60 -15.75
CA GLU A 336 -2.39 13.50 -14.86
C GLU A 336 -2.13 12.82 -13.50
N PHE A 337 -3.13 12.11 -12.97
CA PHE A 337 -3.02 11.41 -11.70
C PHE A 337 -1.95 10.30 -11.77
N ARG A 338 -1.96 9.50 -12.83
CA ARG A 338 -0.91 8.49 -13.09
C ARG A 338 0.47 9.14 -13.28
N ALA A 339 0.54 10.31 -13.91
CA ALA A 339 1.79 11.02 -14.11
C ALA A 339 2.42 11.51 -12.79
N LEU A 340 1.61 11.76 -11.75
CA LEU A 340 2.13 12.15 -10.44
C LEU A 340 3.12 11.11 -9.87
N PHE A 341 2.85 9.82 -10.06
CA PHE A 341 3.71 8.72 -9.56
C PHE A 341 5.03 8.57 -10.33
N LYS A 342 5.16 9.24 -11.48
CA LYS A 342 6.38 9.28 -12.30
C LYS A 342 7.21 10.55 -12.07
N SER A 343 6.66 11.50 -11.30
CA SER A 343 7.30 12.79 -11.08
C SER A 343 8.48 12.69 -10.10
N PRO A 344 9.52 13.53 -10.25
CA PRO A 344 10.60 13.64 -9.26
C PRO A 344 10.07 13.96 -7.85
N SER A 345 9.02 14.80 -7.78
CA SER A 345 8.34 15.15 -6.53
C SER A 345 7.76 13.94 -5.79
N PHE A 346 7.35 12.88 -6.50
CA PHE A 346 6.87 11.66 -5.85
C PHE A 346 8.01 10.95 -5.12
N PHE A 347 9.22 10.93 -5.68
CA PHE A 347 10.40 10.34 -5.05
C PHE A 347 11.09 11.29 -4.05
N GLY A 348 10.58 12.51 -3.88
CA GLY A 348 11.14 13.52 -3.00
C GLY A 348 12.45 14.11 -3.53
N GLU A 349 12.62 14.13 -4.86
CA GLU A 349 13.77 14.72 -5.58
C GLU A 349 13.52 16.16 -6.04
#